data_AF-A0A3D1V4C8-F1
#
_entry.id   AF-A0A3D1V4C8-F1
#
_cell.length_a   1.000
_cell.length_b   1.000
_cell.length_c   1.000
_cell.angle_alpha   90.00
_cell.angle_beta   90.00
_cell.angle_gamma   90.00
#
_symmetry.space_group_name_H-M   'P 1'
#
loop_
_entity.id
_entity.type
_entity.pdbx_description
1 polymer ?
#
loop_
_entity_poly.entity_id
_entity_poly.type
_entity_poly.pdbx_seq_one_letter_code
_entity_poly.pdbx_strand_id
1 'polypeptide(L)' 'MPEQVVVTPGGKPVMFFVIMALAGPGDEVICPDPGFPIYASAVAFAGATPVPLTLRE' A
#
# COMPACT_ATOMS: atom_id res chain seq x y z
N MET A 1 -0.05 25.08 -1.73
CA MET A 1 -0.53 24.22 -0.61
C MET A 1 -1.83 23.48 -0.93
N PRO A 2 -2.85 24.05 -1.60
CA PRO A 2 -3.97 23.25 -2.13
C PRO A 2 -3.55 22.23 -3.22
N GLU A 3 -2.51 22.56 -4.00
CA GLU A 3 -2.02 21.75 -5.13
C GLU A 3 -1.47 20.36 -4.75
N GLN A 4 -1.19 20.12 -3.47
CA GLN A 4 -0.69 18.83 -2.98
C GLN A 4 -1.78 18.01 -2.24
N VAL A 5 -3.04 18.42 -2.31
CA VAL A 5 -4.17 17.72 -1.69
C VAL A 5 -5.03 17.08 -2.76
N VAL A 6 -5.28 15.77 -2.62
CA VAL A 6 -6.19 15.01 -3.49
C VAL A 6 -7.35 14.48 -2.67
N VAL A 7 -8.58 14.83 -3.07
CA VAL A 7 -9.80 14.29 -2.45
C VAL A 7 -10.12 12.94 -3.10
N THR A 8 -10.30 11.91 -2.27
CA THR A 8 -10.60 10.54 -2.72
C THR A 8 -11.86 9.99 -2.04
N PRO A 9 -12.54 8.99 -2.62
CA PRO A 9 -13.68 8.33 -1.98
C PRO A 9 -13.22 7.39 -0.85
N GLY A 10 -12.73 7.99 0.25
CA GLY A 10 -12.22 7.30 1.42
C GLY A 10 -10.77 6.81 1.31
N GLY A 11 -10.31 6.16 2.38
CA GLY A 11 -8.91 5.72 2.54
C GLY A 11 -8.51 4.49 1.72
N LYS A 12 -9.43 3.54 1.50
CA LYS A 12 -9.11 2.29 0.78
C LYS A 12 -8.71 2.53 -0.69
N PRO A 13 -9.45 3.32 -1.49
CA PRO A 13 -9.06 3.57 -2.87
C PRO A 13 -7.73 4.31 -3.00
N VAL A 14 -7.46 5.30 -2.13
CA VAL A 14 -6.18 6.02 -2.18
C VAL A 14 -4.99 5.13 -1.81
N MET A 15 -5.12 4.26 -0.80
CA MET A 15 -4.07 3.29 -0.48
C MET A 15 -3.79 2.36 -1.67
N PHE A 16 -4.84 1.85 -2.33
CA PHE A 16 -4.67 1.01 -3.52
C PHE A 16 -3.99 1.76 -4.67
N PHE A 17 -4.43 2.97 -5.01
CA PHE A 17 -3.84 3.74 -6.11
C PHE A 17 -2.39 4.16 -5.82
N VAL A 18 -2.07 4.54 -4.59
CA VAL A 18 -0.70 4.90 -4.20
C VAL A 18 0.23 3.70 -4.32
N ILE A 19 -0.19 2.51 -3.87
CA ILE A 19 0.61 1.28 -4.00
C ILE A 19 0.80 0.94 -5.49
N MET A 20 -0.27 0.99 -6.29
CA MET A 20 -0.18 0.75 -7.74
C MET A 20 0.70 1.75 -8.49
N ALA A 21 0.83 2.98 -7.98
CA ALA A 21 1.67 4.01 -8.58
C ALA A 21 3.15 3.87 -8.22
N LEU A 22 3.47 3.22 -7.09
CA LEU A 22 4.81 3.19 -6.52
C LEU A 22 5.49 1.83 -6.55
N ALA A 23 4.73 0.73 -6.64
CA ALA A 23 5.24 -0.62 -6.60
C ALA A 23 5.00 -1.36 -7.92
N GLY A 24 5.94 -2.22 -8.30
CA GLY A 24 5.82 -3.07 -9.48
C GLY A 24 6.65 -4.36 -9.40
N PRO A 25 6.72 -5.13 -10.50
CA PRO A 25 7.46 -6.38 -10.55
C PRO A 25 8.93 -6.21 -10.15
N GLY A 26 9.36 -7.01 -9.18
CA GLY A 26 10.72 -7.00 -8.63
C GLY A 26 10.89 -6.13 -7.38
N ASP A 27 9.91 -5.31 -7.02
CA ASP A 27 9.94 -4.53 -5.78
C ASP A 27 9.50 -5.36 -4.57
N GLU A 28 10.05 -5.01 -3.42
CA GLU A 28 9.62 -5.50 -2.11
C GLU A 28 8.98 -4.35 -1.32
N VAL A 29 7.79 -4.59 -0.75
CA VAL A 29 7.06 -3.56 -0.01
C VAL A 29 6.75 -4.04 1.41
N ILE A 30 7.28 -3.31 2.39
CA ILE A 30 7.09 -3.62 3.80
C ILE A 30 5.64 -3.34 4.20
N CYS A 31 4.96 -4.35 4.77
CA CYS A 31 3.57 -4.29 5.22
C CYS A 31 3.48 -4.61 6.72
N PRO A 32 2.73 -3.83 7.53
CA PRO A 32 2.56 -4.13 8.94
C PRO A 32 1.81 -5.44 9.17
N ASP A 33 2.22 -6.21 10.19
CA ASP A 33 1.62 -7.47 10.60
C ASP A 33 1.47 -7.54 12.15
N PRO A 34 0.24 -7.53 12.70
CA PRO A 34 -1.05 -7.45 11.99
C PRO A 34 -1.31 -6.05 11.42
N GLY A 35 -1.91 -5.99 10.23
CA GLY A 35 -2.24 -4.74 9.55
C GLY A 35 -3.52 -4.84 8.72
N PHE A 36 -3.92 -3.74 8.06
CA PHE A 36 -5.05 -3.79 7.13
C PHE A 36 -4.70 -4.67 5.91
N PRO A 37 -5.53 -5.66 5.54
CA PRO A 37 -5.21 -6.59 4.45
C PRO A 37 -4.91 -5.93 3.10
N ILE A 38 -5.44 -4.72 2.87
CA ILE A 38 -5.27 -3.98 1.62
C ILE A 38 -3.80 -3.71 1.27
N TYR A 39 -2.90 -3.58 2.25
CA TYR A 39 -1.48 -3.37 1.98
C TYR A 39 -0.89 -4.55 1.21
N ALA A 40 -0.93 -5.74 1.80
CA ALA A 40 -0.37 -6.94 1.18
C ALA A 40 -1.12 -7.31 -0.12
N SER A 41 -2.45 -7.18 -0.15
CA SER A 41 -3.23 -7.51 -1.35
C SER A 41 -2.96 -6.57 -2.52
N ALA A 42 -2.83 -5.26 -2.29
CA ALA A 42 -2.55 -4.29 -3.34
C ALA A 42 -1.11 -4.41 -3.86
N VAL A 43 -0.14 -4.68 -2.97
CA VAL A 43 1.25 -4.93 -3.37
C VAL A 43 1.35 -6.15 -4.26
N ALA A 44 0.73 -7.27 -3.86
CA ALA A 44 0.68 -8.47 -4.68
C ALA A 44 -0.03 -8.24 -6.02
N PHE A 45 -1.12 -7.45 -6.02
CA PHE A 45 -1.83 -7.08 -7.24
C PHE A 45 -0.98 -6.22 -8.19
N ALA A 46 -0.10 -5.37 -7.66
CA ALA A 46 0.87 -4.59 -8.45
C ALA A 46 2.02 -5.45 -9.04
N GLY A 47 2.09 -6.74 -8.69
CA GLY A 47 3.17 -7.64 -9.09
C GLY A 47 4.42 -7.54 -8.21
N ALA A 48 4.37 -6.78 -7.13
CA ALA A 48 5.44 -6.65 -6.14
C ALA A 48 5.30 -7.72 -5.03
N THR A 49 6.34 -7.88 -4.23
CA THR A 49 6.38 -8.83 -3.11
C THR A 49 6.07 -8.14 -1.79
N PRO A 50 4.97 -8.47 -1.10
CA PRO A 50 4.71 -7.93 0.24
C PRO A 50 5.61 -8.61 1.28
N VAL A 51 6.35 -7.81 2.04
CA VAL A 51 7.25 -8.28 3.11
C VAL A 51 6.62 -7.93 4.46
N PRO A 52 6.28 -8.92 5.31
CA PRO A 52 5.64 -8.65 6.60
C PRO A 52 6.60 -7.99 7.60
N LEU A 53 6.11 -7.01 8.34
CA LEU A 53 6.77 -6.37 9.48
C LEU A 53 5.98 -6.66 10.74
N THR A 54 6.50 -7.59 11.55
CA THR A 54 5.89 -7.96 12.84
C THR A 54 5.90 -6.77 13.80
N LEU A 55 4.71 -6.32 14.20
CA LEU A 55 4.54 -5.25 15.18
C LEU A 55 4.77 -5.77 16.60
N ARG A 56 5.33 -4.92 17.46
CA ARG A 56 5.48 -5.17 18.91
C ARG A 56 4.38 -4.44 19.66
N GLU A 57 3.95 -5.02 20.78
CA GLU A 57 3.02 -4.38 21.74
C GLU A 57 3.71 -3.30 22.58
#